data_AF-A0A520Z181-F1
#
_entry.id   AF-A0A520Z181-F1
#
_cell.length_a   1.000
_cell.length_b   1.000
_cell.length_c   1.000
_cell.angle_alpha   90.00
_cell.angle_beta   90.00
_cell.angle_gamma   90.00
#
_symmetry.space_group_name_H-M   'P 1'
#
loop_
_entity.id
_entity.type
_entity.pdbx_description
1 polymer ?
#
loop_
_entity_poly.entity_id
_entity_poly.type
_entity_poly.pdbx_seq_one_letter_code
_entity_poly.pdbx_strand_id
1 'polypeptide(L)'
;MIDYSSEVVAQLNEKLVKEVVVSDTTIDPNHNTIYYSDLFRVVGLNYDGSKKSEFVTIGKLRSLTVDPTNEIIYYTASRKIYKADPQGEIIEELAADDISFFALNISF
;
A
#
# COMPACT_ATOMS: atom_id res chain seq x y z
N MET A 1 -34.98 24.38 9.19
CA MET A 1 -33.63 23.85 9.43
C MET A 1 -33.85 22.50 10.08
N ILE A 2 -33.46 21.40 9.42
CA ILE A 2 -33.61 20.06 10.01
C ILE A 2 -32.44 19.89 10.97
N ASP A 3 -32.72 19.71 12.25
CA ASP A 3 -31.72 19.48 13.29
C ASP A 3 -31.59 17.97 13.48
N TYR A 4 -30.42 17.42 13.19
CA TYR A 4 -30.16 15.99 13.35
C TYR A 4 -29.81 15.70 14.81
N SER A 5 -30.27 14.56 15.33
CA SER A 5 -29.88 14.15 16.68
C SER A 5 -28.36 13.91 16.75
N SER A 6 -27.78 14.15 17.92
CA SER A 6 -26.36 13.88 18.20
C SER A 6 -25.96 12.43 17.90
N GLU A 7 -26.90 11.50 18.04
CA GLU A 7 -26.73 10.08 17.72
C GLU A 7 -26.60 9.81 16.22
N VAL A 8 -27.40 10.49 15.38
CA VAL A 8 -27.28 10.41 13.92
C VAL A 8 -25.97 11.03 13.45
N VAL A 9 -25.54 12.14 14.06
CA VAL A 9 -24.24 12.77 13.76
C VAL A 9 -23.08 11.86 14.17
N ALA A 10 -23.16 11.19 15.33
CA ALA A 10 -22.15 10.24 15.78
C ALA A 10 -22.05 9.02 14.84
N GLN A 11 -23.18 8.42 14.46
CA GLN A 11 -23.22 7.31 13.50
C GLN A 11 -22.69 7.71 12.12
N LEU A 12 -23.00 8.93 11.66
CA LEU A 12 -22.45 9.46 10.40
C LEU A 12 -20.94 9.67 10.50
N ASN A 13 -20.43 10.13 11.63
CA ASN A 13 -18.99 10.31 11.86
C ASN A 13 -18.23 8.98 11.99
N GLU A 14 -18.83 7.96 12.60
CA GLU A 14 -18.29 6.59 12.61
C GLU A 14 -18.34 5.95 11.22
N LYS A 15 -19.37 6.26 10.42
CA LYS A 15 -19.44 5.84 9.00
C LYS A 15 -18.51 6.64 8.09
N LEU A 16 -18.10 7.83 8.53
CA LEU A 16 -17.04 8.67 7.95
C LEU A 16 -15.64 8.24 8.44
N VAL A 17 -15.48 7.04 9.01
CA VAL A 17 -14.19 6.34 8.97
C VAL A 17 -13.83 6.21 7.49
N LYS A 18 -12.99 7.16 7.06
CA LYS A 18 -12.46 7.36 5.72
C LYS A 18 -12.20 5.98 5.11
N GLU A 19 -13.07 5.54 4.20
CA GLU A 19 -12.92 4.25 3.54
C GLU A 19 -11.48 4.18 3.04
N VAL A 20 -10.69 3.27 3.62
CA VAL A 20 -9.34 3.01 3.15
C VAL A 20 -9.54 2.28 1.84
N VAL A 21 -9.49 3.03 0.74
CA VAL A 21 -9.52 2.46 -0.59
C VAL A 21 -8.19 1.75 -0.79
N VAL A 22 -8.19 0.45 -0.52
CA VAL A 22 -7.08 -0.44 -0.84
C VAL A 22 -6.93 -0.44 -2.36
N SER A 23 -5.74 -0.06 -2.83
CA SER A 23 -5.44 0.07 -4.26
C SER A 23 -4.87 -1.20 -4.85
N ASP A 24 -4.07 -1.94 -4.08
CA ASP A 24 -3.39 -3.18 -4.51
C ASP A 24 -2.94 -3.99 -3.27
N THR A 25 -2.62 -5.28 -3.46
CA THR A 25 -2.20 -6.20 -2.41
C THR A 25 -1.26 -7.29 -2.93
N THR A 26 -0.27 -7.67 -2.13
CA THR A 26 0.70 -8.72 -2.45
C THR A 26 1.13 -9.46 -1.17
N ILE A 27 1.77 -10.62 -1.33
CA ILE A 27 2.23 -11.45 -0.21
C ILE A 27 3.74 -11.67 -0.27
N ASP A 28 4.39 -11.56 0.88
CA ASP A 28 5.73 -12.04 1.13
C ASP A 28 5.65 -13.34 1.95
N PRO A 29 5.68 -14.51 1.29
CA PRO A 29 5.60 -15.80 1.96
C PRO A 29 6.83 -16.13 2.80
N ASN A 30 8.01 -15.61 2.46
CA ASN A 30 9.24 -15.90 3.21
C ASN A 30 9.24 -15.19 4.57
N HIS A 31 8.59 -14.03 4.65
CA HIS A 31 8.52 -13.20 5.85
C HIS A 31 7.13 -13.12 6.50
N ASN A 32 6.20 -13.98 6.07
CA ASN A 32 4.81 -14.04 6.55
C ASN A 32 4.12 -12.67 6.60
N THR A 33 4.31 -11.88 5.55
CA THR A 33 3.81 -10.50 5.49
C THR A 33 2.83 -10.33 4.33
N ILE A 34 1.66 -9.77 4.61
CA ILE A 34 0.73 -9.27 3.58
C ILE A 34 1.01 -7.79 3.43
N TYR A 35 1.35 -7.34 2.23
CA TYR A 35 1.43 -5.93 1.92
C TYR A 35 0.17 -5.49 1.21
N TYR A 36 -0.44 -4.42 1.68
CA TYR A 36 -1.46 -3.72 0.91
C TYR A 36 -1.08 -2.26 0.77
N SER A 37 -1.58 -1.63 -0.29
CA SER A 37 -1.42 -0.21 -0.48
C SER A 37 -2.75 0.52 -0.40
N ASP A 38 -2.71 1.76 0.04
CA ASP A 38 -3.75 2.74 -0.26
C ASP A 38 -3.23 3.79 -1.26
N LEU A 39 -3.82 4.99 -1.29
CA LEU A 39 -3.42 6.03 -2.23
C LEU A 39 -1.97 6.49 -2.06
N PHE A 40 -1.42 6.47 -0.85
CA PHE A 40 -0.11 7.07 -0.55
C PHE A 40 0.74 6.26 0.43
N ARG A 41 0.24 5.09 0.85
CA ARG A 41 0.90 4.27 1.87
C ARG A 41 0.98 2.84 1.42
N VAL A 42 2.04 2.18 1.86
CA VAL A 42 2.16 0.73 1.87
C VAL A 42 2.15 0.29 3.32
N VAL A 43 1.35 -0.71 3.64
CA VAL A 43 1.20 -1.27 4.97
C VAL A 43 1.52 -2.75 4.91
N GLY A 44 2.46 -3.18 5.75
CA GLY A 44 2.77 -4.59 5.97
C GLY A 44 2.02 -5.11 7.19
N LEU A 45 1.32 -6.23 7.03
CA LEU A 45 0.61 -6.94 8.08
C LEU A 45 1.22 -8.33 8.27
N ASN A 46 1.27 -8.81 9.51
CA ASN A 46 1.41 -10.24 9.77
C ASN A 46 0.15 -10.99 9.29
N TYR A 47 0.25 -12.31 9.10
CA TYR A 47 -0.91 -13.14 8.70
C TYR A 47 -2.05 -13.18 9.71
N ASP A 48 -1.80 -12.81 10.97
CA ASP A 48 -2.84 -12.62 11.99
C ASP A 48 -3.56 -11.26 11.87
N GLY A 49 -3.17 -10.42 10.90
CA GLY A 49 -3.72 -9.10 10.66
C GLY A 49 -3.09 -7.98 11.49
N SER A 50 -2.14 -8.29 12.39
CA SER A 50 -1.43 -7.26 13.15
C SER A 50 -0.46 -6.48 12.27
N LYS A 51 -0.37 -5.16 12.48
CA LYS A 51 0.49 -4.29 11.69
C LYS A 51 1.96 -4.54 12.00
N LYS A 52 2.75 -4.79 10.96
CA LYS A 52 4.21 -5.03 11.00
C LYS A 52 5.00 -3.79 10.57
N SER A 53 4.59 -3.12 9.51
CA SER A 53 5.24 -1.91 9.00
C SER A 53 4.26 -0.97 8.27
N GLU A 54 4.64 0.29 8.11
CA GLU A 54 3.96 1.26 7.24
C GLU A 54 4.95 2.33 6.78
N PHE A 55 4.86 2.72 5.52
CA PHE A 55 5.59 3.86 4.99
C PHE A 55 4.75 4.65 3.98
N VAL A 56 5.12 5.92 3.78
CA VAL A 56 4.47 6.84 2.83
C VAL A 56 5.30 6.89 1.55
N THR A 57 4.63 6.83 0.40
CA THR A 57 5.29 6.93 -0.90
C THR A 57 5.40 8.37 -1.37
N ILE A 58 6.38 8.64 -2.23
CA ILE A 58 6.64 9.99 -2.79
C ILE A 58 5.63 10.45 -3.87
N GLY A 59 4.46 9.82 -3.91
CA GLY A 59 3.40 10.10 -4.87
C GLY A 59 2.27 9.10 -4.77
N LYS A 60 1.23 9.31 -5.59
CA LYS A 60 0.07 8.41 -5.64
C LYS A 60 0.50 7.03 -6.13
N LEU A 61 0.33 6.03 -5.28
CA LEU A 61 0.65 4.64 -5.58
C LEU A 61 -0.39 4.07 -6.55
N ARG A 62 0.08 3.27 -7.51
CA ARG A 62 -0.77 2.58 -8.50
C ARG A 62 -0.75 1.06 -8.42
N SER A 63 0.39 0.49 -8.07
CA SER A 63 0.59 -0.94 -7.88
C SER A 63 1.83 -1.19 -7.02
N LEU A 64 1.86 -2.34 -6.34
CA LEU A 64 3.03 -2.86 -5.64
C LEU A 64 3.23 -4.36 -5.87
N THR A 65 4.46 -4.82 -5.70
CA THR A 65 4.82 -6.23 -5.59
C THR A 65 6.06 -6.36 -4.72
N VAL A 66 6.35 -7.57 -4.25
CA VAL A 66 7.48 -7.85 -3.36
C VAL A 66 8.33 -8.95 -3.98
N ASP A 67 9.64 -8.85 -3.82
CA ASP A 67 10.61 -9.93 -4.04
C ASP A 67 11.01 -10.48 -2.66
N PRO A 68 10.43 -11.62 -2.25
CA PRO A 68 10.63 -12.22 -0.93
C PRO A 68 12.04 -12.77 -0.71
N THR A 69 12.80 -12.98 -1.79
CA THR A 69 14.16 -13.54 -1.68
C THR A 69 15.17 -12.45 -1.33
N ASN A 70 14.98 -11.26 -1.91
CA ASN A 70 15.88 -10.13 -1.74
C ASN A 70 15.36 -9.08 -0.76
N GLU A 71 14.21 -9.31 -0.12
CA GLU A 71 13.54 -8.37 0.78
C GLU A 71 13.29 -7.00 0.12
N ILE A 72 12.82 -7.00 -1.12
CA ILE A 72 12.60 -5.77 -1.90
C ILE A 72 11.12 -5.57 -2.16
N ILE A 73 10.66 -4.34 -1.98
CA ILE A 73 9.35 -3.89 -2.45
C ILE A 73 9.55 -3.08 -3.74
N TYR A 74 8.80 -3.43 -4.77
CA TYR A 74 8.66 -2.62 -5.97
C TYR A 74 7.31 -1.94 -5.95
N TYR A 75 7.26 -0.65 -6.28
CA TYR A 75 5.99 0.05 -6.41
C TYR A 75 6.04 1.11 -7.51
N THR A 76 4.88 1.40 -8.10
CA THR A 76 4.74 2.50 -9.04
C THR A 76 4.15 3.72 -8.37
N ALA A 77 4.82 4.86 -8.49
CA ALA A 77 4.33 6.17 -8.07
C ALA A 77 4.85 7.25 -9.03
N SER A 78 4.11 8.34 -9.21
CA SER A 78 4.58 9.50 -10.00
C SER A 78 5.08 9.15 -11.42
N ARG A 79 4.48 8.13 -12.06
CA ARG A 79 4.87 7.58 -13.37
C ARG A 79 6.26 6.93 -13.42
N LYS A 80 6.76 6.44 -12.29
CA LYS A 80 8.04 5.72 -12.18
C LYS A 80 7.86 4.43 -11.40
N ILE A 81 8.82 3.52 -11.55
CA ILE A 81 8.95 2.35 -10.67
C ILE A 81 10.02 2.68 -9.63
N TYR A 82 9.76 2.34 -8.38
CA TYR A 82 10.73 2.43 -7.30
C TYR A 82 11.02 1.06 -6.77
N LYS A 83 12.30 0.84 -6.48
CA LYS A 83 12.81 -0.24 -5.66
C LYS A 83 13.02 0.31 -4.26
N ALA A 84 12.44 -0.33 -3.25
CA ALA A 84 12.58 0.06 -1.86
C ALA A 84 12.78 -1.15 -0.95
N ASP A 85 13.30 -0.89 0.24
CA ASP A 85 13.31 -1.88 1.31
C ASP A 85 11.91 -2.00 1.99
N PRO A 86 11.71 -2.96 2.91
CA PRO A 86 10.44 -3.13 3.63
C PRO A 86 10.07 -1.98 4.57
N GLN A 87 11.00 -1.08 4.86
CA GLN A 87 10.82 0.13 5.66
C GLN A 87 10.45 1.35 4.80
N GLY A 88 10.48 1.21 3.47
CA GLY A 88 10.12 2.24 2.51
C GLY A 88 11.28 3.13 2.07
N GLU A 89 12.52 2.81 2.45
CA GLU A 89 13.69 3.53 1.94
C GLU A 89 13.87 3.21 0.45
N ILE A 90 13.89 4.24 -0.38
CA ILE A 90 14.10 4.08 -1.83
C ILE A 90 15.57 3.70 -2.07
N ILE A 91 15.77 2.50 -2.58
CA ILE A 91 17.07 1.98 -2.99
C ILE A 91 17.41 2.47 -4.40
N GLU A 92 16.42 2.46 -5.30
CA GLU A 92 16.62 2.82 -6.70
C GLU A 92 15.33 3.33 -7.36
N GLU A 93 15.48 4.31 -8.25
CA GLU A 93 14.42 4.74 -9.16
C GLU A 93 14.63 4.07 -10.52
N LEU A 94 13.69 3.22 -10.91
CA LEU A 94 13.68 2.52 -12.19
C LEU A 94 12.81 3.31 -13.19
N ALA A 95 13.42 3.71 -14.31
CA ALA A 95 12.80 4.56 -15.33
C ALA A 95 11.47 3.99 -15.85
N ALA A 96 10.53 4.87 -16.20
CA ALA A 96 9.31 4.52 -16.89
C ALA A 96 8.77 5.69 -17.73
N ASP A 97 8.58 5.46 -19.03
CA ASP A 97 7.58 6.19 -19.80
C ASP A 97 6.24 5.47 -19.59
N ASP A 98 5.34 6.16 -18.88
CA ASP A 98 3.90 5.87 -18.71
C ASP A 98 3.51 4.41 -18.36
N ILE A 99 3.91 3.94 -17.17
CA ILE A 99 3.50 2.63 -16.64
C ILE A 99 2.25 2.80 -15.77
N SER A 100 1.15 2.17 -16.19
CA SER A 100 -0.11 2.11 -15.43
C SER A 100 -0.16 0.91 -14.47
N PHE A 101 0.48 -0.20 -14.84
CA PHE A 101 0.55 -1.44 -14.06
C PHE A 101 1.83 -2.20 -14.41
N PHE A 102 2.41 -2.92 -13.45
CA PHE A 102 3.50 -3.85 -13.68
C PHE A 102 3.27 -5.10 -12.83
N ALA A 103 3.72 -6.26 -13.32
CA ALA A 103 3.74 -7.48 -12.55
C ALA A 103 5.16 -8.07 -12.67
N LEU A 104 5.82 -8.32 -11.54
CA LEU A 104 7.06 -9.06 -11.54
C LEU A 104 6.74 -10.55 -11.64
N ASN A 105 7.29 -11.20 -12.66
CA ASN A 105 7.19 -12.64 -12.84
C ASN A 105 8.37 -13.28 -12.10
N ILE A 106 8.25 -13.39 -10.77
CA ILE A 106 9.24 -14.03 -9.90
C ILE A 106 8.73 -15.43 -9.57
N SER A 107 9.47 -16.44 -10.03
CA SER A 107 9.17 -17.85 -9.75
C SER A 107 9.63 -18.20 -8.34
N PHE A 108 8.75 -18.83 -7.56
CA PHE A 108 9.02 -19.39 -6.24
C PHE A 108 9.57 -20.82 -6.34
#